data_AF-A0A4Y2IIB1-F1
#
_entry.id   AF-A0A4Y2IIB1-F1
#
_cell.length_a   1.000
_cell.length_b   1.000
_cell.length_c   1.000
_cell.angle_alpha   90.00
_cell.angle_beta   90.00
_cell.angle_gamma   90.00
#
_symmetry.space_group_name_H-M   'P 1'
#
loop_
_entity.id
_entity.type
_entity.pdbx_description
1 polymer ?
#
loop_
_entity_poly.entity_id
_entity_poly.type
_entity_poly.pdbx_seq_one_letter_code
_entity_poly.pdbx_strand_id
1 'polypeptide(L)'
;MKKKWNLDGPDGNIKYWHDLRKEPRSFFNRQSGGGHVMVWTAFGFNGEVGLAFLDGRQNSPKCIETLENHLMPFSENIGERNWEYQHDNAPTHTSSATKNYLNSKNVTVLEWPPISPDLNPIENVRGIVSRKVYENGGQFYSVNAFIQTFIESAWYKLELEILQTLIMSMEKRVYGVLLKNGKTLNY
;
A
#
# COMPACT_ATOMS: atom_id res chain seq x y z
N MET A 1 3.20 0.79 4.33
CA MET A 1 4.01 0.09 3.30
C MET A 1 4.28 0.99 2.10
N LYS A 2 5.38 0.77 1.35
CA LYS A 2 5.84 1.67 0.27
C LYS A 2 5.38 1.22 -1.12
N LYS A 3 5.02 2.13 -2.02
CA LYS A 3 4.70 1.87 -3.43
C LYS A 3 5.34 2.93 -4.33
N LYS A 4 5.84 2.50 -5.48
CA LYS A 4 6.28 3.37 -6.57
C LYS A 4 5.10 3.72 -7.49
N TRP A 5 5.02 4.98 -7.88
CA TRP A 5 4.05 5.52 -8.83
C TRP A 5 4.82 6.23 -9.94
N ASN A 6 4.66 5.79 -11.19
CA ASN A 6 5.37 6.42 -12.30
C ASN A 6 4.52 7.51 -12.93
N LEU A 7 5.18 8.49 -13.53
CA LEU A 7 4.50 9.57 -14.23
C LEU A 7 3.86 9.12 -15.54
N ASP A 8 4.45 8.14 -16.20
CA ASP A 8 4.10 7.65 -17.53
C ASP A 8 3.03 6.55 -17.54
N GLY A 9 2.45 6.23 -16.38
CA GLY A 9 1.40 5.23 -16.23
C GLY A 9 1.71 4.22 -15.12
N PRO A 10 0.78 3.28 -14.86
CA PRO A 10 1.06 2.19 -13.92
C PRO A 10 2.21 1.33 -14.47
N ASP A 11 3.12 0.85 -13.60
CA ASP A 11 4.17 -0.11 -13.96
C ASP A 11 3.54 -1.18 -14.87
N GLY A 12 4.04 -1.35 -16.10
CA GLY A 12 3.47 -2.17 -17.17
C GLY A 12 2.98 -3.53 -16.70
N ASN A 13 1.77 -3.53 -16.15
CA ASN A 13 1.32 -4.56 -15.24
C ASN A 13 0.96 -5.77 -16.07
N ILE A 14 1.86 -6.76 -16.13
CA ILE A 14 1.55 -8.09 -16.65
C ILE A 14 0.37 -8.70 -15.85
N LYS A 15 0.16 -8.22 -14.61
CA LYS A 15 -1.02 -8.47 -13.78
C LYS A 15 -1.43 -7.16 -13.08
N TYR A 16 -2.65 -6.70 -13.32
CA TYR A 16 -3.25 -5.56 -12.60
C TYR A 16 -4.48 -6.03 -11.82
N TRP A 17 -4.85 -5.29 -10.77
CA TRP A 17 -6.04 -5.61 -10.00
C TRP A 17 -7.31 -5.29 -10.79
N HIS A 18 -8.06 -6.33 -11.13
CA HIS A 18 -9.28 -6.25 -11.92
C HIS A 18 -10.47 -6.60 -11.04
N ASP A 19 -11.35 -5.62 -10.80
CA ASP A 19 -12.67 -5.92 -10.24
C ASP A 19 -13.42 -6.77 -11.28
N LEU A 20 -13.68 -8.04 -10.97
CA LEU A 20 -14.36 -8.98 -11.89
C LEU A 20 -15.77 -8.53 -12.27
N ARG A 21 -16.33 -7.53 -11.57
CA ARG A 21 -17.63 -6.93 -11.90
C ARG A 21 -17.54 -5.78 -12.91
N LYS A 22 -16.33 -5.38 -13.32
CA LYS A 22 -16.09 -4.29 -14.27
C LYS A 22 -15.42 -4.84 -15.52
N GLU A 23 -15.50 -4.11 -16.64
CA GLU A 23 -14.81 -4.49 -17.88
C GLU A 23 -13.28 -4.42 -17.75
N PRO A 24 -12.53 -5.34 -18.37
CA PRO A 24 -11.07 -5.29 -18.40
C PRO A 24 -10.58 -3.99 -19.04
N ARG A 25 -9.58 -3.32 -18.44
CA ARG A 25 -8.97 -2.11 -19.00
C ARG A 25 -7.57 -2.42 -19.53
N SER A 26 -7.31 -2.05 -20.77
CA SER A 26 -5.98 -2.06 -21.38
C SER A 26 -5.22 -0.78 -21.00
N PHE A 27 -4.01 -0.93 -20.46
CA PHE A 27 -3.09 0.18 -20.21
C PHE A 27 -2.04 0.24 -21.33
N PHE A 28 -1.69 1.44 -21.80
CA PHE A 28 -0.63 1.63 -22.81
C PHE A 28 0.77 1.39 -22.21
N ASN A 29 1.70 0.87 -23.03
CA ASN A 29 3.10 0.69 -22.65
C ASN A 29 4.03 1.73 -23.31
N ARG A 30 4.89 2.32 -22.47
CA ARG A 30 6.23 2.90 -22.68
C ARG A 30 6.46 4.01 -23.74
N GLN A 31 6.97 5.15 -23.26
CA GLN A 31 8.16 5.83 -23.79
C GLN A 31 9.09 6.20 -22.62
N SER A 32 10.38 5.86 -22.74
CA SER A 32 11.42 6.08 -21.72
C SER A 32 11.51 7.52 -21.22
N GLY A 33 11.70 7.73 -19.90
CA GLY A 33 12.15 9.02 -19.33
C GLY A 33 11.30 9.61 -18.20
N GLY A 34 10.19 8.97 -17.79
CA GLY A 34 9.33 9.46 -16.71
C GLY A 34 9.97 9.32 -15.32
N GLY A 35 9.92 10.40 -14.53
CA GLY A 35 10.20 10.33 -13.10
C GLY A 35 9.21 9.43 -12.34
N HIS A 36 9.41 9.26 -11.04
CA HIS A 36 8.51 8.50 -10.19
C HIS A 36 8.40 9.14 -8.82
N VAL A 37 7.32 8.80 -8.12
CA VAL A 37 7.11 9.14 -6.72
C VAL A 37 7.06 7.86 -5.91
N MET A 38 7.80 7.82 -4.82
CA MET A 38 7.67 6.77 -3.81
C MET A 38 6.70 7.26 -2.74
N VAL A 39 5.68 6.47 -2.44
CA VAL A 39 4.64 6.83 -1.47
C VAL A 39 4.56 5.75 -0.40
N TRP A 40 4.63 6.12 0.87
CA TRP A 40 4.25 5.26 1.98
C TRP A 40 2.78 5.47 2.33
N THR A 41 2.06 4.37 2.48
CA THR A 41 0.62 4.33 2.76
C THR A 41 0.32 3.28 3.83
N ALA A 42 -0.66 3.53 4.69
CA ALA A 42 -1.24 2.52 5.57
C ALA A 42 -2.73 2.79 5.79
N PHE A 43 -3.47 1.78 6.20
CA PHE A 43 -4.89 1.90 6.53
C PHE A 43 -5.26 0.88 7.59
N GLY A 44 -6.35 1.14 8.30
CA GLY A 44 -6.96 0.27 9.28
C GLY A 44 -8.46 0.11 9.03
N PHE A 45 -9.15 -0.51 9.97
CA PHE A 45 -10.58 -0.81 9.86
C PHE A 45 -11.44 0.46 9.81
N ASN A 46 -11.00 1.50 10.52
CA ASN A 46 -11.73 2.76 10.64
C ASN A 46 -11.25 3.87 9.71
N GLY A 47 -10.33 3.56 8.77
CA GLY A 47 -9.89 4.54 7.77
C GLY A 47 -8.43 4.40 7.36
N GLU A 48 -8.03 5.28 6.46
CA GLU A 48 -6.65 5.45 6.01
C GLU A 48 -5.82 6.35 6.94
N VAL A 49 -4.50 6.17 6.95
CA VAL A 49 -3.58 7.15 7.57
C VAL A 49 -3.07 8.14 6.52
N GLY A 50 -2.49 9.24 7.01
CA GLY A 50 -1.84 10.24 6.17
C GLY A 50 -0.75 9.64 5.28
N LEU A 51 -0.78 9.98 3.99
CA LEU A 51 0.24 9.58 3.02
C LEU A 51 1.58 10.26 3.31
N ALA A 52 2.69 9.56 3.00
CA ALA A 52 4.03 10.15 3.02
C ALA A 52 4.71 10.01 1.66
N PHE A 53 5.08 11.14 1.05
CA PHE A 53 5.93 11.16 -0.13
C PHE A 53 7.39 11.01 0.29
N LEU A 54 8.06 9.99 -0.24
CA LEU A 54 9.38 9.58 0.20
C LEU A 54 10.44 9.97 -0.83
N ASP A 55 11.43 10.72 -0.37
CA ASP A 55 12.54 11.13 -1.24
C ASP A 55 13.81 10.29 -1.04
N GLY A 56 14.42 9.97 -2.18
CA GLY A 56 15.67 9.26 -2.28
C GLY A 56 15.63 7.84 -1.69
N ARG A 57 16.83 7.28 -1.50
CA ARG A 57 16.98 5.92 -0.96
C ARG A 57 16.45 5.86 0.47
N GLN A 58 15.62 4.85 0.71
CA GLN A 58 15.04 4.58 2.01
C GLN A 58 16.01 3.77 2.88
N ASN A 59 16.12 4.13 4.15
CA ASN A 59 16.92 3.45 5.16
C ASN A 59 16.11 3.34 6.47
N SER A 60 16.68 2.73 7.50
CA SER A 60 15.98 2.54 8.77
C SER A 60 15.60 3.85 9.48
N PRO A 61 16.49 4.87 9.58
CA PRO A 61 16.11 6.16 10.17
C PRO A 61 14.92 6.83 9.49
N LYS A 62 14.93 6.95 8.15
CA LYS A 62 13.81 7.50 7.39
C LYS A 62 12.53 6.67 7.56
N CYS A 63 12.67 5.34 7.68
CA CYS A 63 11.54 4.47 7.96
C CYS A 63 10.93 4.76 9.33
N ILE A 64 11.76 4.94 10.36
CA ILE A 64 11.32 5.27 11.72
C ILE A 64 10.62 6.63 11.73
N GLU A 65 11.21 7.64 11.10
CA GLU A 65 10.61 8.97 10.95
C GLU A 65 9.24 8.90 10.25
N THR A 66 9.13 8.10 9.20
CA THR A 66 7.84 7.90 8.51
C THR A 66 6.80 7.29 9.45
N LEU A 67 7.17 6.29 10.25
CA LEU A 67 6.25 5.66 11.21
C LEU A 67 5.85 6.65 12.31
N GLU A 68 6.80 7.41 12.84
CA GLU A 68 6.57 8.40 13.88
C GLU A 68 5.60 9.50 13.44
N ASN A 69 5.78 10.02 12.23
CA ASN A 69 5.02 11.15 11.74
C ASN A 69 3.67 10.76 11.11
N HIS A 70 3.57 9.56 10.51
CA HIS A 70 2.40 9.18 9.70
C HIS A 70 1.61 7.98 10.24
N LEU A 71 2.21 7.10 11.05
CA LEU A 71 1.50 5.96 11.62
C LEU A 71 1.05 6.25 13.05
N MET A 72 1.98 6.61 13.94
CA MET A 72 1.72 6.72 15.38
C MET A 72 0.62 7.71 15.76
N PRO A 73 0.45 8.87 15.09
CA PRO A 73 -0.61 9.81 15.47
C PRO A 73 -2.03 9.31 15.17
N PHE A 74 -2.17 8.30 14.29
CA PHE A 74 -3.46 7.84 13.79
C PHE A 74 -3.80 6.41 14.20
N SER A 75 -2.82 5.61 14.61
CA SER A 75 -2.92 4.16 14.74
C SER A 75 -4.02 3.70 15.71
N GLU A 76 -4.17 4.35 16.87
CA GLU A 76 -5.22 4.02 17.84
C GLU A 76 -6.63 4.30 17.30
N ASN A 77 -6.79 5.37 16.50
CA ASN A 77 -8.08 5.72 15.93
C ASN A 77 -8.47 4.79 14.78
N ILE A 78 -7.52 4.45 13.91
CA ILE A 78 -7.77 3.64 12.71
C ILE A 78 -7.83 2.13 12.97
N GLY A 79 -7.11 1.65 13.99
CA GLY A 79 -6.96 0.23 14.31
C GLY A 79 -7.70 -0.23 15.57
N GLU A 80 -8.33 0.70 16.29
CA GLU A 80 -8.98 0.47 17.59
C GLU A 80 -8.02 -0.08 18.66
N ARG A 81 -8.60 -0.69 19.71
CA ARG A 81 -7.85 -1.26 20.82
C ARG A 81 -7.10 -2.51 20.36
N ASN A 82 -5.82 -2.61 20.74
CA ASN A 82 -4.93 -3.73 20.43
C ASN A 82 -4.67 -3.93 18.93
N TRP A 83 -4.60 -2.84 18.17
CA TRP A 83 -4.19 -2.90 16.77
C TRP A 83 -2.81 -3.56 16.60
N GLU A 84 -2.65 -4.28 15.50
CA GLU A 84 -1.37 -4.90 15.11
C GLU A 84 -0.85 -4.24 13.84
N TYR A 85 0.46 -4.03 13.78
CA TYR A 85 1.12 -3.45 12.63
C TYR A 85 1.53 -4.53 11.63
N GLN A 86 0.92 -4.51 10.45
CA GLN A 86 1.31 -5.35 9.32
C GLN A 86 2.30 -4.59 8.41
N HIS A 87 3.44 -5.21 8.10
CA HIS A 87 4.35 -4.76 7.05
C HIS A 87 5.07 -5.93 6.38
N ASP A 88 5.70 -5.69 5.23
CA ASP A 88 6.50 -6.73 4.55
C ASP A 88 7.88 -6.93 5.22
N ASN A 89 8.57 -7.99 4.80
CA ASN A 89 9.89 -8.34 5.29
C ASN A 89 11.03 -7.55 4.60
N ALA A 90 10.78 -6.36 4.03
CA ALA A 90 11.85 -5.59 3.40
C ALA A 90 12.95 -5.24 4.42
N PRO A 91 14.24 -5.22 4.02
CA PRO A 91 15.37 -5.02 4.95
C PRO A 91 15.26 -3.78 5.84
N THR A 92 14.66 -2.69 5.35
CA THR A 92 14.48 -1.48 6.16
C THR A 92 13.48 -1.71 7.30
N HIS A 93 12.44 -2.51 7.08
CA HIS A 93 11.41 -2.79 8.07
C HIS A 93 11.85 -3.85 9.09
N THR A 94 12.69 -4.80 8.68
CA THR A 94 13.19 -5.88 9.53
C THR A 94 14.52 -5.56 10.24
N SER A 95 15.07 -4.36 10.01
CA SER A 95 16.30 -3.90 10.65
C SER A 95 16.15 -3.81 12.17
N SER A 96 17.25 -4.04 12.90
CA SER A 96 17.26 -3.98 14.36
C SER A 96 16.80 -2.61 14.88
N ALA A 97 17.17 -1.52 14.20
CA ALA A 97 16.74 -0.17 14.57
C ALA A 97 15.21 -0.01 14.51
N THR A 98 14.58 -0.46 13.42
CA THR A 98 13.12 -0.36 13.25
C THR A 98 12.37 -1.29 14.21
N LYS A 99 12.88 -2.51 14.44
CA LYS A 99 12.32 -3.43 15.43
C LYS A 99 12.39 -2.84 16.84
N ASN A 100 13.54 -2.31 17.24
CA ASN A 100 13.72 -1.68 18.56
C ASN A 100 12.80 -0.47 18.74
N TYR A 101 12.59 0.33 17.69
CA TYR A 101 11.66 1.46 17.73
C TYR A 101 10.20 1.01 17.91
N LEU A 102 9.74 0.01 17.14
CA LEU A 102 8.38 -0.51 17.28
C LEU A 102 8.15 -1.10 18.68
N ASN A 103 9.13 -1.84 19.19
CA ASN A 103 9.10 -2.38 20.55
C ASN A 103 9.05 -1.27 21.61
N SER A 104 9.81 -0.17 21.45
CA SER A 104 9.78 0.94 22.42
C SER A 104 8.47 1.72 22.42
N LYS A 105 7.68 1.62 21.34
CA LYS A 105 6.32 2.16 21.23
C LYS A 105 5.24 1.14 21.61
N ASN A 106 5.61 -0.04 22.10
CA ASN A 106 4.70 -1.16 22.41
C ASN A 106 3.80 -1.57 21.23
N VAL A 107 4.33 -1.48 20.01
CA VAL A 107 3.60 -1.86 18.80
C VAL A 107 3.81 -3.34 18.52
N THR A 108 2.73 -4.12 18.56
CA THR A 108 2.72 -5.52 18.13
C THR A 108 2.83 -5.58 16.62
N VAL A 109 3.82 -6.31 16.11
CA VAL A 109 4.02 -6.53 14.67
C VAL A 109 3.47 -7.91 14.30
N LEU A 110 2.57 -7.95 13.32
CA LEU A 110 2.03 -9.20 12.80
C LEU A 110 3.13 -9.96 12.05
N GLU A 111 3.30 -11.25 12.38
CA GLU A 111 4.23 -12.11 11.65
C GLU A 111 3.74 -12.29 10.20
N TRP A 112 4.61 -11.96 9.23
CA TRP A 112 4.25 -11.96 7.83
C TRP A 112 5.07 -12.96 7.01
N PRO A 113 4.42 -13.87 6.26
CA PRO A 113 5.13 -14.78 5.38
C PRO A 113 5.84 -14.03 4.23
N PRO A 114 7.07 -14.41 3.86
CA PRO A 114 7.75 -13.86 2.70
C PRO A 114 6.92 -14.03 1.42
N ILE A 115 7.02 -13.06 0.50
CA ILE A 115 6.46 -13.15 -0.87
C ILE A 115 4.95 -13.49 -0.88
N SER A 116 4.19 -12.91 0.05
CA SER A 116 2.74 -13.10 0.15
C SER A 116 1.98 -11.79 -0.08
N PRO A 117 2.06 -11.19 -1.29
CA PRO A 117 1.32 -9.97 -1.60
C PRO A 117 -0.19 -10.22 -1.70
N ASP A 118 -0.61 -11.47 -1.90
CA ASP A 118 -2.02 -11.91 -1.95
C ASP A 118 -2.72 -11.82 -0.62
N LEU A 119 -1.97 -12.04 0.45
CA LEU A 119 -2.45 -11.84 1.80
C LEU A 119 -2.49 -10.35 2.17
N ASN A 120 -1.88 -9.44 1.43
CA ASN A 120 -1.76 -8.05 1.85
C ASN A 120 -2.88 -7.14 1.29
N PRO A 121 -3.86 -6.71 2.11
CA PRO A 121 -5.00 -5.92 1.62
C PRO A 121 -4.63 -4.57 1.00
N ILE A 122 -3.48 -3.99 1.39
CA ILE A 122 -3.03 -2.70 0.84
C ILE A 122 -2.77 -2.79 -0.66
N GLU A 123 -2.45 -3.97 -1.20
CA GLU A 123 -2.26 -4.14 -2.65
C GLU A 123 -3.57 -3.92 -3.42
N ASN A 124 -4.71 -4.33 -2.85
CA ASN A 124 -6.02 -4.05 -3.43
C ASN A 124 -6.31 -2.54 -3.41
N VAL A 125 -6.07 -1.87 -2.28
CA VAL A 125 -6.24 -0.41 -2.15
C VAL A 125 -5.38 0.32 -3.18
N ARG A 126 -4.10 -0.06 -3.29
CA ARG A 126 -3.18 0.48 -4.29
C ARG A 126 -3.69 0.28 -5.72
N GLY A 127 -4.31 -0.86 -6.02
CA GLY A 127 -4.94 -1.13 -7.31
C GLY A 127 -6.14 -0.21 -7.60
N ILE A 128 -6.98 0.07 -6.59
CA ILE A 128 -8.09 1.02 -6.68
C ILE A 128 -7.58 2.44 -6.95
N VAL A 129 -6.63 2.90 -6.13
CA VAL A 129 -6.01 4.22 -6.29
C VAL A 129 -5.36 4.33 -7.67
N SER A 130 -4.74 3.24 -8.17
CA SER A 130 -4.03 3.28 -9.46
C SER A 130 -4.98 3.52 -10.61
N ARG A 131 -6.15 2.88 -10.57
CA ARG A 131 -7.18 3.06 -11.57
C ARG A 131 -7.74 4.48 -11.59
N LYS A 132 -7.84 5.12 -10.42
CA LYS A 132 -8.28 6.52 -10.31
C LYS A 132 -7.20 7.50 -10.81
N VAL A 133 -5.94 7.31 -10.41
CA VAL A 133 -4.82 8.19 -10.80
C VAL A 133 -4.59 8.17 -12.31
N TYR A 134 -4.63 6.99 -12.93
CA TYR A 134 -4.37 6.82 -14.37
C TYR A 134 -5.65 6.66 -15.20
N GLU A 135 -6.78 7.13 -14.69
CA GLU A 135 -8.04 7.08 -15.43
C GLU A 135 -7.91 7.79 -16.79
N ASN A 136 -8.59 7.27 -17.80
CA ASN A 136 -8.56 7.77 -19.18
C ASN A 136 -7.15 7.83 -19.83
N GLY A 137 -6.21 7.01 -19.35
CA GLY A 137 -4.83 7.01 -19.87
C GLY A 137 -4.00 8.20 -19.40
N GLY A 138 -4.34 8.79 -18.25
CA GLY A 138 -3.62 9.92 -17.67
C GLY A 138 -2.12 9.67 -17.58
N GLN A 139 -1.34 10.59 -18.14
CA GLN A 139 0.12 10.66 -18.05
C GLN A 139 0.50 12.01 -17.46
N PHE A 140 1.58 12.02 -16.68
CA PHE A 140 2.07 13.19 -15.99
C PHE A 140 3.42 13.59 -16.57
N TYR A 141 3.63 14.89 -16.79
CA TYR A 141 4.86 15.40 -17.43
C TYR A 141 5.93 15.85 -16.41
N SER A 142 5.60 15.92 -15.11
CA SER A 142 6.56 16.23 -14.05
C SER A 142 6.18 15.57 -12.72
N VAL A 143 7.18 15.29 -11.88
CA VAL A 143 7.03 14.74 -10.51
C VAL A 143 6.36 15.74 -9.56
N ASN A 144 6.14 16.98 -10.01
CA ASN A 144 5.56 18.07 -9.23
C ASN A 144 4.14 17.74 -8.74
N ALA A 145 3.62 18.64 -7.90
CA ALA A 145 2.34 18.59 -7.18
C ALA A 145 1.17 17.88 -7.88
N PHE A 146 1.06 17.90 -9.21
CA PHE A 146 -0.02 17.23 -9.93
C PHE A 146 -0.16 15.73 -9.61
N ILE A 147 0.84 14.88 -9.86
CA ILE A 147 0.67 13.43 -9.59
C ILE A 147 0.42 13.17 -8.10
N GLN A 148 1.08 13.94 -7.23
CA GLN A 148 0.90 13.85 -5.78
C GLN A 148 -0.55 14.19 -5.38
N THR A 149 -1.11 15.29 -5.90
CA THR A 149 -2.50 15.71 -5.68
C THR A 149 -3.50 14.69 -6.24
N PHE A 150 -3.22 14.06 -7.38
CA PHE A 150 -4.09 12.99 -7.89
C PHE A 150 -4.05 11.75 -6.99
N ILE A 151 -2.86 11.37 -6.50
CA ILE A 151 -2.71 10.26 -5.54
C ILE A 151 -3.46 10.58 -4.25
N GLU A 152 -3.26 11.77 -3.67
CA GLU A 152 -3.96 12.22 -2.46
C GLU A 152 -5.47 12.25 -2.68
N SER A 153 -5.93 12.84 -3.79
CA SER A 153 -7.36 12.91 -4.11
C SER A 153 -7.96 11.51 -4.25
N ALA A 154 -7.26 10.57 -4.88
CA ALA A 154 -7.73 9.20 -5.01
C ALA A 154 -7.72 8.44 -3.68
N TRP A 155 -6.74 8.71 -2.82
CA TRP A 155 -6.57 8.10 -1.50
C TRP A 155 -7.63 8.55 -0.51
N TYR A 156 -7.82 9.86 -0.33
CA TYR A 156 -8.82 10.42 0.60
C TYR A 156 -10.27 10.35 0.08
N LYS A 157 -10.48 9.81 -1.12
CA LYS A 157 -11.80 9.44 -1.67
C LYS A 157 -12.06 7.94 -1.60
N LEU A 158 -11.33 7.21 -0.77
CA LEU A 158 -11.63 5.80 -0.50
C LEU A 158 -12.85 5.74 0.41
N GLU A 159 -13.81 4.89 0.05
CA GLU A 159 -14.98 4.62 0.89
C GLU A 159 -14.57 3.70 2.03
N LEU A 160 -15.04 3.99 3.24
CA LEU A 160 -14.71 3.22 4.44
C LEU A 160 -15.15 1.75 4.29
N GLU A 161 -16.28 1.52 3.64
CA GLU A 161 -16.83 0.20 3.35
C GLU A 161 -15.86 -0.67 2.53
N ILE A 162 -15.07 -0.06 1.63
CA ILE A 162 -14.05 -0.77 0.86
C ILE A 162 -12.93 -1.24 1.80
N LEU A 163 -12.46 -0.38 2.69
CA LEU A 163 -11.39 -0.69 3.64
C LEU A 163 -11.81 -1.81 4.60
N GLN A 164 -13.01 -1.70 5.16
CA GLN A 164 -13.59 -2.71 6.04
C GLN A 164 -13.77 -4.06 5.33
N THR A 165 -14.31 -4.06 4.11
CA THR A 165 -14.47 -5.28 3.30
C THR A 165 -13.12 -5.96 3.04
N LEU A 166 -12.08 -5.19 2.75
CA LEU A 166 -10.73 -5.71 2.52
C LEU A 166 -10.14 -6.35 3.79
N ILE A 167 -10.29 -5.71 4.94
CA ILE A 167 -9.83 -6.26 6.22
C ILE A 167 -10.61 -7.52 6.60
N MET A 168 -11.95 -7.51 6.49
CA MET A 168 -12.80 -8.68 6.75
C MET A 168 -12.52 -9.84 5.78
N SER A 169 -11.97 -9.56 4.59
CA SER A 169 -11.59 -10.61 3.64
C SER A 169 -10.36 -11.44 4.10
N MET A 170 -9.59 -10.95 5.07
CA MET A 170 -8.33 -11.57 5.50
C MET A 170 -8.50 -13.00 5.99
N GLU A 171 -9.53 -13.29 6.78
CA GLU A 171 -9.82 -14.63 7.27
C GLU A 171 -9.98 -15.62 6.10
N LYS A 172 -10.77 -15.23 5.09
CA LYS A 172 -11.00 -16.04 3.89
C LYS A 172 -9.73 -16.20 3.05
N ARG A 173 -8.88 -15.18 2.96
CA ARG A 173 -7.60 -15.25 2.25
C ARG A 173 -6.64 -16.22 2.93
N VAL A 174 -6.48 -16.10 4.26
CA VAL A 174 -5.63 -17.02 5.02
C VAL A 174 -6.13 -18.46 4.86
N TYR A 175 -7.44 -18.69 4.99
CA TYR A 175 -8.03 -20.01 4.76
C TYR A 175 -7.78 -20.53 3.33
N GLY A 176 -7.90 -19.66 2.32
CA GLY A 176 -7.60 -20.01 0.93
C GLY A 176 -6.14 -20.43 0.73
N VAL A 177 -5.18 -19.73 1.34
CA VAL A 177 -3.76 -20.09 1.26
C VAL A 177 -3.50 -21.44 1.92
N LEU A 178 -4.13 -21.70 3.07
CA LEU A 178 -4.05 -22.99 3.77
C LEU A 178 -4.57 -24.14 2.90
N LEU A 179 -5.76 -23.99 2.30
CA LEU A 179 -6.34 -24.99 1.40
C LEU A 179 -5.47 -25.26 0.16
N LYS A 180 -4.74 -24.24 -0.29
CA LYS A 180 -3.82 -24.34 -1.43
C LYS A 180 -2.40 -24.80 -1.05
N ASN A 181 -2.17 -25.22 0.20
CA ASN A 181 -0.86 -25.61 0.72
C ASN A 181 0.21 -24.53 0.49
N GLY A 182 -0.12 -23.27 0.78
CA GLY A 182 0.81 -22.14 0.65
C GLY A 182 0.98 -21.60 -0.78
N LYS A 183 0.22 -22.09 -1.77
CA LYS A 183 0.25 -21.54 -3.14
C LYS A 183 -0.59 -20.25 -3.23
N THR A 184 -0.26 -19.45 -4.24
CA THR A 184 -0.86 -18.14 -4.49
C THR A 184 -2.37 -18.16 -4.70
N LEU A 185 -3.02 -17.13 -4.18
CA LEU A 185 -4.42 -16.83 -4.47
C LEU A 185 -4.58 -15.97 -5.73
N ASN A 186 -5.78 -16.04 -6.31
CA ASN A 186 -6.28 -14.98 -7.17
C ASN A 186 -7.03 -14.03 -6.23
N TYR A 187 -6.60 -12.77 -6.13
CA TYR A 187 -7.03 -11.81 -5.11
C TYR A 187 -7.17 -10.40 -5.65
#